data_AF-A0A0A9W2D5-F1
#
_entry.id   AF-A0A0A9W2D5-F1
#
_cell.length_a   1.000
_cell.length_b   1.000
_cell.length_c   1.000
_cell.angle_alpha   90.00
_cell.angle_beta   90.00
_cell.angle_gamma   90.00
#
_symmetry.space_group_name_H-M   'P 1'
#
loop_
_entity.id
_entity.type
_entity.pdbx_description
1 polymer ?
#
loop_
_entity_poly.entity_id
_entity_poly.type
_entity_poly.pdbx_seq_one_letter_code
_entity_poly.pdbx_strand_id
1 'polypeptide(L)'
;MEQLNSLFRSLPGGMAAIRHSLQHEVFQPCDERLLAFVHVTKALKKKKSSFLCIAITKETPYTVNIIQVKKTEKNVYKKKRSWPLSTLKLVDGKHVSTDSTDFDLVFDKIYKWSATSAQERQNFIRALWKQFFHRQDKPQFKNVPVDWLGSEKIVPTESEAPIVSETLEVGEIEDFQALTEKEEQDLILLMGECGYAVSNAEAFMETLAKDLSVLDGENVQSVLASEERVSSLMAHLDEAILEVEKVENQLDSYNDIICHVRTTMEKMEEKNTLIDIANRNNQKLLAELEKVIVELELDSKHQVSLVDADLTTPQGLKEAIEAGKALQRVMNAEIHPALVQLSAVQEQKKRFDKWKSKFSQIISRHLNNLFIHLVIALVHVLVSVFV
;
A
#
# COMPACT_ATOMS: atom_id res chain seq x y z
N MET A 1 2.05 -16.73 4.22
CA MET A 1 0.88 -16.05 3.63
C MET A 1 -0.46 -16.76 3.90
N GLU A 2 -0.50 -18.08 4.09
CA GLU A 2 -1.76 -18.80 4.41
C GLU A 2 -2.26 -18.61 5.86
N GLN A 3 -1.36 -18.40 6.84
CA GLN A 3 -1.76 -18.13 8.23
C GLN A 3 -2.47 -16.77 8.41
N LEU A 4 -2.17 -15.78 7.57
CA LEU A 4 -2.84 -14.47 7.57
C LEU A 4 -4.27 -14.54 7.00
N ASN A 5 -4.55 -15.49 6.11
CA ASN A 5 -5.89 -15.68 5.54
C ASN A 5 -6.82 -16.46 6.47
N SER A 6 -6.28 -17.25 7.40
CA SER A 6 -7.09 -18.03 8.36
C SER A 6 -7.82 -17.18 9.41
N LEU A 7 -7.30 -15.98 9.72
CA LEU A 7 -7.88 -15.04 10.68
C LEU A 7 -9.07 -14.22 10.12
N PHE A 8 -9.36 -14.30 8.82
CA PHE A 8 -10.45 -13.56 8.18
C PHE A 8 -11.74 -14.38 7.98
N ARG A 9 -11.79 -15.63 8.46
CA ARG A 9 -12.86 -16.59 8.11
C ARG A 9 -14.08 -16.65 9.04
N SER A 10 -14.25 -15.71 9.97
CA SER A 10 -15.43 -15.70 10.87
C SER A 10 -16.18 -14.36 10.89
N LEU A 11 -16.47 -13.77 9.73
CA LEU A 11 -17.33 -12.59 9.65
C LEU A 11 -18.75 -13.00 9.20
N PRO A 12 -19.80 -12.69 9.98
CA PRO A 12 -21.19 -12.93 9.59
C PRO A 12 -21.48 -12.31 8.22
N GLY A 13 -22.27 -12.97 7.37
CA GLY A 13 -22.45 -12.62 5.94
C GLY A 13 -22.81 -11.16 5.63
N GLY A 14 -23.40 -10.41 6.58
CA GLY A 14 -23.64 -8.96 6.44
C GLY A 14 -22.37 -8.10 6.51
N MET A 15 -21.36 -8.49 7.29
CA MET A 15 -20.11 -7.74 7.47
C MET A 15 -19.19 -7.83 6.25
N ALA A 16 -19.21 -8.96 5.54
CA ALA A 16 -18.46 -9.12 4.29
C ALA A 16 -19.01 -8.22 3.18
N ALA A 17 -20.35 -8.13 3.05
CA ALA A 17 -21.00 -7.24 2.10
C ALA A 17 -20.71 -5.76 2.38
N ILE A 18 -20.80 -5.34 3.66
CA ILE A 18 -20.48 -3.96 4.06
C ILE A 18 -19.00 -3.64 3.81
N ARG A 19 -18.09 -4.57 4.11
CA ARG A 19 -16.65 -4.42 3.83
C ARG A 19 -16.41 -4.22 2.33
N HIS A 20 -17.06 -5.01 1.49
CA HIS A 20 -16.96 -4.90 0.03
C HIS A 20 -17.47 -3.55 -0.47
N SER A 21 -18.65 -3.11 -0.03
CA SER A 21 -19.20 -1.79 -0.38
C SER A 21 -18.29 -0.65 0.07
N LEU A 22 -17.80 -0.66 1.32
CA LEU A 22 -16.88 0.36 1.80
C LEU A 22 -15.59 0.40 0.99
N GLN A 23 -14.98 -0.76 0.71
CA GLN A 23 -13.76 -0.84 -0.09
C GLN A 23 -13.98 -0.30 -1.51
N HIS A 24 -15.04 -0.71 -2.20
CA HIS A 24 -15.24 -0.37 -3.61
C HIS A 24 -15.80 1.05 -3.81
N GLU A 25 -16.70 1.52 -2.94
CA GLU A 25 -17.37 2.81 -3.10
C GLU A 25 -16.58 3.98 -2.48
N VAL A 26 -15.77 3.75 -1.43
CA VAL A 26 -15.14 4.83 -0.65
C VAL A 26 -13.62 4.82 -0.73
N PHE A 27 -12.98 3.65 -0.69
CA PHE A 27 -11.53 3.56 -0.54
C PHE A 27 -10.81 3.31 -1.88
N GLN A 28 -11.39 2.48 -2.75
CA GLN A 28 -10.83 2.17 -4.06
C GLN A 28 -10.71 3.38 -5.00
N PRO A 29 -11.66 4.34 -5.04
CA PRO A 29 -11.51 5.57 -5.85
C PRO A 29 -10.43 6.54 -5.34
N CYS A 30 -9.89 6.32 -4.12
CA CYS A 30 -8.83 7.13 -3.54
C CYS A 30 -7.51 6.34 -3.41
N ASP A 31 -7.38 5.20 -4.10
CA ASP A 31 -6.24 4.29 -3.99
C ASP A 31 -5.87 3.90 -2.55
N GLU A 32 -6.90 3.70 -1.73
CA GLU A 32 -6.77 3.25 -0.35
C GLU A 32 -7.26 1.80 -0.20
N ARG A 33 -6.62 1.06 0.71
CA ARG A 33 -7.00 -0.29 1.12
C ARG A 33 -7.55 -0.27 2.54
N LEU A 34 -8.77 -0.79 2.71
CA LEU A 34 -9.44 -0.93 4.00
C LEU A 34 -8.82 -2.08 4.82
N LEU A 35 -8.22 -1.77 5.96
CA LEU A 35 -7.64 -2.75 6.88
C LEU A 35 -8.74 -3.32 7.79
N ALA A 36 -9.40 -2.46 8.56
CA ALA A 36 -10.48 -2.83 9.47
C ALA A 36 -11.56 -1.75 9.50
N PHE A 37 -12.76 -2.14 9.93
CA PHE A 37 -13.84 -1.20 10.18
C PHE A 37 -14.66 -1.63 11.39
N VAL A 38 -15.33 -0.66 12.01
CA VAL A 38 -16.31 -0.89 13.09
C VAL A 38 -17.52 0.02 12.87
N HIS A 39 -18.70 -0.54 13.08
CA HIS A 39 -19.93 0.23 13.06
C HIS A 39 -20.15 0.85 14.45
N VAL A 40 -20.27 2.17 14.50
CA VAL A 40 -20.31 2.93 15.74
C VAL A 40 -21.46 3.93 15.79
N THR A 41 -21.90 4.23 17.00
CA THR A 41 -22.74 5.39 17.31
C THR A 41 -21.95 6.35 18.20
N LYS A 42 -22.27 7.65 18.12
CA LYS A 42 -21.71 8.60 19.11
C LYS A 42 -22.30 8.27 20.47
N ALA A 43 -21.45 8.20 21.50
CA ALA A 43 -21.91 8.03 22.87
C ALA A 43 -23.04 9.04 23.18
N LEU A 44 -24.15 8.55 23.75
CA LEU A 44 -25.35 9.31 24.11
C LEU A 44 -26.24 9.82 22.94
N LYS A 45 -25.90 9.56 21.66
CA LYS A 45 -26.73 9.94 20.49
C LYS A 45 -27.06 8.74 19.59
N LYS A 46 -28.01 7.90 20.03
CA LYS A 46 -28.43 6.65 19.35
C LYS A 46 -28.84 6.79 17.87
N LYS A 47 -29.28 7.97 17.40
CA LYS A 47 -29.79 8.17 16.02
C LYS A 47 -28.74 8.44 14.93
N LYS A 48 -27.44 8.60 15.25
CA LYS A 48 -26.42 8.96 14.24
C LYS A 48 -25.30 7.92 14.17
N SER A 49 -25.56 6.79 13.52
CA SER A 49 -24.55 5.77 13.23
C SER A 49 -23.50 6.26 12.22
N SER A 50 -22.34 5.63 12.24
CA SER A 50 -21.18 5.90 11.38
C SER A 50 -20.30 4.65 11.35
N PHE A 51 -19.42 4.56 10.36
CA PHE A 51 -18.35 3.57 10.36
C PHE A 51 -17.04 4.27 10.68
N LEU A 52 -16.23 3.68 11.54
CA LEU A 52 -14.82 4.04 11.66
C LEU A 52 -14.02 2.99 10.89
N CYS A 53 -13.15 3.47 10.01
CA CYS A 53 -12.37 2.64 9.12
C CYS A 53 -10.89 2.95 9.34
N ILE A 54 -10.04 1.93 9.32
CA ILE A 54 -8.59 2.08 9.24
C ILE A 54 -8.22 1.75 7.80
N ALA A 55 -7.64 2.70 7.07
CA ALA A 55 -7.23 2.51 5.69
C ALA A 55 -5.77 2.93 5.48
N ILE A 56 -5.12 2.28 4.53
CA ILE A 56 -3.74 2.57 4.12
C ILE A 56 -3.72 2.96 2.65
N THR A 57 -2.92 3.95 2.27
CA THR A 57 -2.70 4.29 0.85
C THR A 57 -1.96 3.16 0.13
N LYS A 58 -2.22 2.96 -1.16
CA LYS A 58 -1.53 1.95 -1.98
C LYS A 58 -0.25 2.47 -2.63
N GLU A 59 -0.11 3.78 -2.71
CA GLU A 59 1.05 4.47 -3.30
C GLU A 59 1.91 5.13 -2.21
N THR A 60 3.19 5.29 -2.51
CA THR A 60 4.18 5.92 -1.63
C THR A 60 3.99 7.45 -1.58
N PRO A 61 4.00 8.09 -0.40
CA PRO A 61 4.25 7.50 0.92
C PRO A 61 3.06 6.72 1.49
N TYR A 62 3.33 5.53 2.04
CA TYR A 62 2.32 4.71 2.71
C TYR A 62 1.84 5.40 3.99
N THR A 63 0.63 5.96 3.96
CA THR A 63 0.02 6.61 5.11
C THR A 63 -1.18 5.82 5.61
N VAL A 64 -1.27 5.64 6.92
CA VAL A 64 -2.41 4.99 7.57
C VAL A 64 -3.30 6.08 8.18
N ASN A 65 -4.58 6.02 7.87
CA ASN A 65 -5.58 6.98 8.32
C ASN A 65 -6.76 6.28 9.00
N ILE A 66 -7.26 6.90 10.07
CA ILE A 66 -8.54 6.58 10.70
C ILE A 66 -9.60 7.48 10.08
N ILE A 67 -10.59 6.89 9.41
CA ILE A 67 -11.57 7.61 8.61
C ILE A 67 -12.97 7.33 9.14
N GLN A 68 -13.70 8.40 9.46
CA GLN A 68 -15.12 8.32 9.76
C GLN A 68 -15.93 8.36 8.47
N VAL A 69 -16.64 7.27 8.15
CA VAL A 69 -17.55 7.18 7.01
C VAL A 69 -19.01 7.27 7.48
N LYS A 70 -19.85 7.99 6.74
CA LYS A 70 -21.30 8.05 6.98
C LYS A 70 -22.09 7.69 5.73
N LYS A 71 -23.22 7.04 5.94
CA LYS A 71 -24.24 6.88 4.90
C LYS A 71 -25.02 8.19 4.76
N THR A 72 -25.11 8.69 3.54
CA THR A 72 -25.93 9.85 3.20
C THR A 72 -27.41 9.46 3.07
N GLU A 73 -28.31 10.44 3.02
CA GLU A 73 -29.76 10.23 2.83
C GLU A 73 -30.06 9.48 1.52
N LYS A 74 -29.19 9.61 0.51
CA LYS A 74 -29.25 8.90 -0.76
C LYS A 74 -28.64 7.49 -0.71
N ASN A 75 -28.46 6.91 0.48
CA ASN A 75 -27.84 5.61 0.70
C ASN A 75 -26.38 5.44 0.23
N VAL A 76 -25.68 6.51 -0.13
CA VAL A 76 -24.26 6.46 -0.55
C VAL A 76 -23.31 6.71 0.63
N TYR A 77 -22.22 5.95 0.73
CA TYR A 77 -21.19 6.15 1.74
C TYR A 77 -20.23 7.30 1.38
N LYS A 78 -19.93 8.18 2.35
CA LYS A 78 -18.97 9.28 2.17
C LYS A 78 -18.05 9.45 3.38
N LYS A 79 -16.78 9.79 3.11
CA LYS A 79 -15.80 10.20 4.14
C LYS A 79 -16.27 11.50 4.78
N LYS A 80 -16.42 11.51 6.11
CA LYS A 80 -16.82 12.68 6.90
C LYS A 80 -15.62 13.34 7.58
N ARG A 81 -14.71 12.54 8.11
CA ARG A 81 -13.48 13.00 8.77
C ARG A 81 -12.37 11.99 8.48
N SER A 82 -11.14 12.48 8.38
CA SER A 82 -9.94 11.68 8.23
C SER A 82 -8.93 12.17 9.26
N TRP A 83 -8.33 11.25 10.00
CA TRP A 83 -7.27 11.51 10.97
C TRP A 83 -6.06 10.67 10.61
N PRO A 84 -4.88 11.27 10.40
CA PRO A 84 -3.64 10.52 10.28
C PRO A 84 -3.39 9.70 11.54
N LEU A 85 -2.95 8.45 11.37
CA LEU A 85 -2.74 7.53 12.50
C LEU A 85 -1.71 8.09 13.49
N SER A 86 -0.71 8.85 13.03
CA SER A 86 0.31 9.52 13.86
C SER A 86 -0.25 10.58 14.82
N THR A 87 -1.48 11.06 14.59
CA THR A 87 -2.12 12.06 15.48
C THR A 87 -2.84 11.44 16.67
N LEU A 88 -2.96 10.11 16.70
CA LEU A 88 -3.62 9.39 17.78
C LEU A 88 -2.71 9.39 19.01
N LYS A 89 -3.21 9.89 20.15
CA LYS A 89 -2.44 10.00 21.40
C LYS A 89 -2.81 8.92 22.42
N LEU A 90 -4.11 8.60 22.51
CA LEU A 90 -4.64 7.65 23.49
C LEU A 90 -5.86 6.91 22.94
N VAL A 91 -5.91 5.61 23.21
CA VAL A 91 -7.08 4.73 23.04
C VAL A 91 -7.54 4.29 24.43
N ASP A 92 -8.74 4.71 24.82
CA ASP A 92 -9.34 4.34 26.11
C ASP A 92 -10.49 3.36 25.87
N GLY A 93 -10.32 2.11 26.29
CA GLY A 93 -11.32 1.05 26.20
C GLY A 93 -12.50 1.21 27.17
N LYS A 94 -12.50 2.27 28.01
CA LYS A 94 -13.45 2.60 29.08
C LYS A 94 -13.50 1.59 30.23
N HIS A 95 -13.67 0.32 29.89
CA HIS A 95 -13.71 -0.80 30.81
C HIS A 95 -12.84 -1.92 30.28
N VAL A 96 -12.06 -2.53 31.18
CA VAL A 96 -11.30 -3.76 30.92
C VAL A 96 -12.24 -4.96 30.69
N SER A 97 -13.54 -4.83 31.01
CA SER A 97 -14.53 -5.85 30.69
C SER A 97 -14.64 -6.07 29.17
N THR A 98 -14.62 -7.34 28.77
CA THR A 98 -14.78 -7.78 27.38
C THR A 98 -16.14 -7.42 26.81
N ASP A 99 -17.16 -7.23 27.64
CA ASP A 99 -18.56 -7.05 27.22
C ASP A 99 -18.93 -5.60 26.90
N SER A 100 -18.05 -4.65 27.25
CA SER A 100 -18.29 -3.25 26.91
C SER A 100 -18.26 -3.02 25.40
N THR A 101 -19.09 -2.09 24.93
CA THR A 101 -19.10 -1.63 23.53
C THR A 101 -18.49 -0.25 23.35
N ASP A 102 -18.20 0.43 24.45
CA ASP A 102 -17.74 1.82 24.44
C ASP A 102 -16.21 1.91 24.38
N PHE A 103 -15.71 2.92 23.68
CA PHE A 103 -14.31 3.28 23.60
C PHE A 103 -14.13 4.72 23.15
N ASP A 104 -13.04 5.34 23.57
CA ASP A 104 -12.67 6.70 23.20
C ASP A 104 -11.38 6.71 22.38
N LEU A 105 -11.35 7.54 21.33
CA LEU A 105 -10.15 7.86 20.58
C LEU A 105 -9.77 9.31 20.88
N VAL A 106 -8.54 9.52 21.35
CA VAL A 106 -8.03 10.84 21.72
C VAL A 106 -6.98 11.26 20.70
N PHE A 107 -7.33 12.28 19.93
CA PHE A 107 -6.40 13.03 19.06
C PHE A 107 -6.14 14.39 19.74
N ASP A 108 -6.42 15.51 19.07
CA ASP A 108 -6.52 16.83 19.74
C ASP A 108 -7.82 17.01 20.53
N LYS A 109 -8.85 16.22 20.20
CA LYS A 109 -10.14 16.18 20.89
C LYS A 109 -10.50 14.73 21.21
N ILE A 110 -11.28 14.56 22.28
CA ILE A 110 -11.78 13.25 22.70
C ILE A 110 -13.01 12.89 21.85
N TYR A 111 -12.97 11.74 21.20
CA TYR A 111 -14.07 11.19 20.42
C TYR A 111 -14.62 9.92 21.05
N LYS A 112 -15.83 10.03 21.61
CA LYS A 112 -16.52 8.95 22.31
C LYS A 112 -17.41 8.13 21.38
N TRP A 113 -17.16 6.83 21.30
CA TRP A 113 -17.84 5.91 20.40
C TRP A 113 -18.39 4.69 21.14
N SER A 114 -19.48 4.14 20.60
CA SER A 114 -20.06 2.88 21.03
C SER A 114 -20.21 1.97 19.82
N ALA A 115 -19.51 0.83 19.81
CA ALA A 115 -19.59 -0.17 18.75
C ALA A 115 -20.94 -0.91 18.78
N THR A 116 -21.34 -1.50 17.65
CA THR A 116 -22.58 -2.30 17.63
C THR A 116 -22.47 -3.67 18.30
N SER A 117 -21.25 -4.18 18.50
CA SER A 117 -21.00 -5.35 19.33
C SER A 117 -19.64 -5.26 20.02
N ALA A 118 -19.51 -5.95 21.15
CA ALA A 118 -18.26 -6.05 21.90
C ALA A 118 -17.16 -6.73 21.06
N GLN A 119 -17.52 -7.72 20.24
CA GLN A 119 -16.62 -8.39 19.32
C GLN A 119 -16.08 -7.45 18.23
N GLU A 120 -16.92 -6.59 17.66
CA GLU A 120 -16.48 -5.59 16.68
C GLU A 120 -15.56 -4.55 17.29
N ARG A 121 -15.86 -4.11 18.52
CA ARG A 121 -14.95 -3.24 19.30
C ARG A 121 -13.58 -3.89 19.46
N GLN A 122 -13.55 -5.12 19.95
CA GLN A 122 -12.32 -5.89 20.15
C GLN A 122 -11.52 -6.02 18.84
N ASN A 123 -12.17 -6.45 17.76
CA ASN A 123 -11.51 -6.63 16.47
C ASN A 123 -10.91 -5.31 15.95
N PHE A 124 -11.61 -4.19 16.14
CA PHE A 124 -11.13 -2.88 15.72
C PHE A 124 -9.95 -2.40 16.56
N ILE A 125 -10.02 -2.51 17.89
CA ILE A 125 -8.91 -2.12 18.78
C ILE A 125 -7.67 -2.97 18.52
N ARG A 126 -7.83 -4.28 18.30
CA ARG A 126 -6.73 -5.17 17.88
C ARG A 126 -6.12 -4.75 16.56
N ALA A 127 -6.96 -4.44 15.56
CA ALA A 127 -6.48 -3.99 14.26
C ALA A 127 -5.72 -2.66 14.35
N LEU A 128 -6.16 -1.77 15.24
CA LEU A 128 -5.51 -0.49 15.53
C LEU A 128 -4.15 -0.69 16.20
N TRP A 129 -4.08 -1.52 17.25
CA TRP A 129 -2.82 -1.87 17.93
C TRP A 129 -1.78 -2.43 16.96
N LYS A 130 -2.19 -3.34 16.06
CA LYS A 130 -1.30 -3.91 15.04
C LYS A 130 -0.63 -2.88 14.14
N GLN A 131 -1.24 -1.70 13.93
CA GLN A 131 -0.63 -0.65 13.11
C GLN A 131 0.56 0.04 13.80
N PHE A 132 0.69 -0.12 15.12
CA PHE A 132 1.76 0.47 15.92
C PHE A 132 2.86 -0.52 16.31
N PHE A 133 2.77 -1.80 15.91
CA PHE A 133 3.70 -2.84 16.35
C PHE A 133 5.18 -2.50 16.05
N HIS A 134 5.44 -1.92 14.87
CA HIS A 134 6.77 -1.51 14.40
C HIS A 134 7.04 0.00 14.49
N ARG A 135 6.23 0.77 15.23
CA ARG A 135 6.38 2.23 15.33
C ARG A 135 6.90 2.64 16.70
N GLN A 136 7.77 3.65 16.74
CA GLN A 136 8.28 4.22 17.99
C GLN A 136 7.27 5.19 18.64
N ASP A 137 6.36 5.82 17.88
CA ASP A 137 5.32 6.75 18.34
C ASP A 137 4.03 6.05 18.78
N LYS A 138 4.12 5.09 19.72
CA LYS A 138 2.94 4.32 20.17
C LYS A 138 2.00 5.18 21.02
N PRO A 139 0.69 5.25 20.70
CA PRO A 139 -0.28 5.87 21.60
C PRO A 139 -0.46 5.02 22.86
N GLN A 140 -0.88 5.65 23.94
CA GLN A 140 -1.23 4.94 25.16
C GLN A 140 -2.51 4.13 24.95
N PHE A 141 -2.57 2.89 25.42
CA PHE A 141 -3.80 2.09 25.45
C PHE A 141 -4.20 1.91 26.93
N LYS A 142 -5.29 2.55 27.34
CA LYS A 142 -5.82 2.47 28.71
C LYS A 142 -7.11 1.66 28.73
N ASN A 143 -7.34 0.90 29.80
CA ASN A 143 -8.57 0.12 30.00
C ASN A 143 -8.88 -0.86 28.85
N VAL A 144 -7.83 -1.41 28.22
CA VAL A 144 -7.94 -2.44 27.17
C VAL A 144 -7.35 -3.74 27.73
N PRO A 145 -8.03 -4.90 27.56
CA PRO A 145 -7.48 -6.19 27.99
C PRO A 145 -6.11 -6.46 27.38
N VAL A 146 -5.15 -6.88 28.22
CA VAL A 146 -3.76 -7.17 27.81
C VAL A 146 -3.72 -8.28 26.73
N ASP A 147 -4.63 -9.26 26.82
CA ASP A 147 -4.78 -10.36 25.86
C ASP A 147 -5.13 -9.90 24.43
N TRP A 148 -5.60 -8.67 24.26
CA TRP A 148 -5.90 -8.11 22.93
C TRP A 148 -4.67 -7.53 22.26
N LEU A 149 -3.67 -7.11 23.05
CA LEU A 149 -2.48 -6.42 22.59
C LEU A 149 -1.37 -7.40 22.18
N GLY A 150 -1.62 -8.72 22.23
CA GLY A 150 -0.76 -9.74 21.65
C GLY A 150 0.56 -9.91 22.39
N SER A 151 0.63 -10.92 23.25
CA SER A 151 1.88 -11.55 23.67
C SER A 151 2.33 -12.52 22.57
N GLU A 152 3.39 -12.19 21.84
CA GLU A 152 4.17 -13.23 21.18
C GLU A 152 5.09 -13.87 22.22
N LYS A 153 5.03 -15.20 22.30
CA LYS A 153 5.79 -16.04 23.21
C LYS A 153 7.29 -15.72 23.14
N ILE A 154 7.81 -15.16 24.22
CA ILE A 154 9.22 -15.31 24.60
C ILE A 154 9.21 -16.25 25.82
N VAL A 155 10.00 -17.30 25.73
CA VAL A 155 10.24 -18.34 26.75
C VAL A 155 10.68 -17.67 28.06
N PRO A 156 10.28 -18.18 29.24
CA PRO A 156 10.32 -17.43 30.49
C PRO A 156 11.75 -17.39 31.05
N THR A 157 12.20 -16.19 31.40
CA THR A 157 13.23 -16.02 32.43
C THR A 157 12.59 -15.22 33.54
N GLU A 158 12.51 -15.86 34.70
CA GLU A 158 12.10 -15.33 35.97
C GLU A 158 12.82 -14.01 36.26
N SER A 159 12.07 -13.01 36.71
CA SER A 159 12.45 -12.06 37.75
C SER A 159 11.24 -11.20 38.05
N GLU A 160 10.49 -11.62 39.07
CA GLU A 160 9.59 -10.73 39.81
C GLU A 160 10.43 -9.69 40.54
N ALA A 161 10.11 -8.42 40.31
CA ALA A 161 10.21 -7.39 41.34
C ALA A 161 9.08 -6.38 41.10
N PRO A 162 8.24 -6.07 42.10
CA PRO A 162 7.22 -5.05 41.96
C PRO A 162 7.89 -3.67 41.90
N ILE A 163 7.62 -2.93 40.82
CA ILE A 163 7.95 -1.51 40.71
C ILE A 163 7.00 -0.78 41.66
N VAL A 164 7.51 -0.45 42.84
CA VAL A 164 6.88 0.53 43.73
C VAL A 164 6.97 1.87 43.01
N SER A 165 5.83 2.40 42.57
CA SER A 165 5.73 3.79 42.13
C SER A 165 5.82 4.68 43.36
N GLU A 166 7.04 5.08 43.73
CA GLU A 166 7.25 6.27 44.56
C GLU A 166 7.04 7.51 43.70
N THR A 167 5.85 8.07 43.81
CA THR A 167 5.60 9.48 43.55
C THR A 167 6.44 10.32 44.51
N LEU A 168 7.58 10.80 44.03
CA LEU A 168 8.32 11.89 44.65
C LEU A 168 7.51 13.19 44.52
N GLU A 169 6.71 13.51 45.54
CA GLU A 169 6.31 14.89 45.83
C GLU A 169 7.39 15.51 46.71
N VAL A 170 8.25 16.33 46.10
CA VAL A 170 9.17 17.21 46.82
C VAL A 170 8.37 18.41 47.32
N GLY A 171 8.17 18.49 48.63
CA GLY A 171 7.53 19.62 49.29
C GLY A 171 7.52 19.46 50.81
N GLU A 172 8.62 19.88 51.44
CA GLU A 172 8.76 20.36 52.82
C GLU A 172 7.72 19.90 53.86
N ILE A 173 8.14 19.06 54.82
CA ILE A 173 7.95 19.19 56.28
C ILE A 173 8.88 18.15 56.94
N GLU A 174 9.82 18.58 57.80
CA GLU A 174 10.51 17.71 58.76
C GLU A 174 9.49 17.24 59.82
N ASP A 175 8.79 16.14 59.54
CA ASP A 175 7.94 15.49 60.53
C ASP A 175 8.74 14.41 61.27
N PHE A 176 8.64 14.44 62.59
CA PHE A 176 9.22 13.45 63.50
C PHE A 176 8.73 12.05 63.10
N GLN A 177 9.62 11.21 62.59
CA GLN A 177 9.28 9.84 62.24
C GLN A 177 9.08 9.04 63.53
N ALA A 178 7.84 8.70 63.83
CA ALA A 178 7.52 7.80 64.93
C ALA A 178 8.21 6.45 64.69
N LEU A 179 8.85 5.90 65.72
CA LEU A 179 9.45 4.57 65.69
C LEU A 179 8.41 3.58 65.17
N THR A 180 8.80 2.76 64.20
CA THR A 180 7.93 1.69 63.71
C THR A 180 7.71 0.67 64.83
N GLU A 181 6.55 0.00 64.83
CA GLU A 181 6.21 -1.01 65.85
C GLU A 181 7.32 -2.08 66.00
N LYS A 182 8.05 -2.35 64.91
CA LYS A 182 9.19 -3.26 64.91
C LYS A 182 10.42 -2.68 65.63
N GLU A 183 10.75 -1.42 65.38
CA GLU A 183 11.85 -0.71 66.08
C GLU A 183 11.55 -0.56 67.56
N GLU A 184 10.29 -0.31 67.94
CA GLU A 184 9.86 -0.30 69.34
C GLU A 184 10.04 -1.67 69.99
N GLN A 185 9.65 -2.75 69.30
CA GLN A 185 9.84 -4.12 69.78
C GLN A 185 11.31 -4.49 69.98
N ASP A 186 12.17 -4.10 69.03
CA ASP A 186 13.61 -4.37 69.06
C ASP A 186 14.30 -3.55 70.17
N LEU A 187 13.87 -2.30 70.38
CA LEU A 187 14.35 -1.47 71.49
C LEU A 187 13.98 -2.08 72.85
N ILE A 188 12.76 -2.61 72.99
CA ILE A 188 12.30 -3.30 74.20
C ILE A 188 13.12 -4.57 74.45
N LEU A 189 13.44 -5.33 73.40
CA LEU A 189 14.27 -6.53 73.51
C LEU A 189 15.69 -6.18 73.95
N LEU A 190 16.30 -5.16 73.34
CA LEU A 190 17.62 -4.63 73.68
C LEU A 190 17.68 -4.16 75.16
N MET A 191 16.63 -3.46 75.61
CA MET A 191 16.50 -3.06 77.02
C MET A 191 16.31 -4.26 77.97
N GLY A 192 15.74 -5.36 77.50
CA GLY A 192 15.54 -6.60 78.27
C GLY A 192 16.80 -7.46 78.42
N GLU A 193 17.69 -7.45 77.43
CA GLU A 193 18.96 -8.20 77.46
C GLU A 193 20.03 -7.53 78.33
N CYS A 194 19.96 -6.20 78.50
CA CYS A 194 20.86 -5.46 79.37
C CYS A 194 20.41 -5.48 80.85
N GLY A 195 20.65 -6.61 81.52
CA GLY A 195 20.31 -6.83 82.94
C GLY A 195 20.96 -5.86 83.97
N TYR A 196 21.78 -4.89 83.53
CA TYR A 196 22.41 -3.84 84.34
C TYR A 196 21.79 -2.43 84.16
N ALA A 197 20.81 -2.27 83.27
CA ALA A 197 20.24 -0.97 82.87
C ALA A 197 19.61 -0.17 84.03
N VAL A 198 19.21 -0.84 85.12
CA VAL A 198 18.56 -0.19 86.29
C VAL A 198 19.57 0.22 87.38
N SER A 199 20.81 -0.31 87.35
CA SER A 199 21.78 -0.12 88.45
C SER A 199 23.03 0.69 88.07
N ASN A 200 23.38 0.78 86.78
CA ASN A 200 24.52 1.58 86.32
C ASN A 200 24.33 2.08 84.88
N ALA A 201 23.68 3.25 84.74
CA ALA A 201 23.38 3.87 83.45
C ALA A 201 24.64 4.28 82.65
N GLU A 202 25.76 4.55 83.34
CA GLU A 202 27.02 4.96 82.70
C GLU A 202 27.66 3.79 81.94
N ALA A 203 27.71 2.60 82.55
CA ALA A 203 28.21 1.39 81.89
C ALA A 203 27.33 0.93 80.72
N PHE A 204 26.01 1.15 80.81
CA PHE A 204 25.08 0.87 79.70
C PHE A 204 25.30 1.83 78.53
N MET A 205 25.45 3.13 78.81
CA MET A 205 25.73 4.13 77.77
C MET A 205 27.07 3.89 77.08
N GLU A 206 28.10 3.45 77.81
CA GLU A 206 29.40 3.10 77.22
C GLU A 206 29.31 1.87 76.31
N THR A 207 28.52 0.87 76.69
CA THR A 207 28.28 -0.33 75.85
C THR A 207 27.53 0.05 74.58
N LEU A 208 26.47 0.86 74.70
CA LEU A 208 25.69 1.32 73.55
C LEU A 208 26.50 2.23 72.62
N ALA A 209 27.38 3.07 73.16
CA ALA A 209 28.30 3.89 72.37
C ALA A 209 29.34 3.05 71.62
N LYS A 210 29.81 1.97 72.25
CA LYS A 210 30.73 1.02 71.61
C LYS A 210 30.04 0.24 70.50
N ASP A 211 28.83 -0.25 70.73
CA ASP A 211 28.05 -1.00 69.74
C ASP A 211 27.64 -0.10 68.57
N LEU A 212 27.23 1.14 68.85
CA LEU A 212 26.98 2.16 67.82
C LEU A 212 28.23 2.44 66.99
N SER A 213 29.41 2.55 67.61
CA SER A 213 30.67 2.76 66.89
C SER A 213 31.05 1.59 66.00
N VAL A 214 30.75 0.35 66.40
CA VAL A 214 30.97 -0.85 65.57
C VAL A 214 29.98 -0.86 64.40
N LEU A 215 28.71 -0.58 64.67
CA LEU A 215 27.66 -0.52 63.66
C LEU A 215 27.92 0.59 62.62
N ASP A 216 28.39 1.76 63.06
CA ASP A 216 28.80 2.85 62.17
C ASP A 216 29.97 2.44 61.27
N GLY A 217 30.93 1.67 61.80
CA GLY A 217 32.01 1.08 61.02
C GLY A 217 31.51 0.10 59.95
N GLU A 218 30.57 -0.78 60.31
CA GLU A 218 29.95 -1.74 59.38
C GLU A 218 29.07 -1.06 58.32
N ASN A 219 28.37 0.00 58.70
CA ASN A 219 27.56 0.81 57.78
C ASN A 219 28.45 1.53 56.76
N VAL A 220 29.53 2.19 57.20
CA VAL A 220 30.49 2.83 56.29
C VAL A 220 31.07 1.81 55.32
N GLN A 221 31.44 0.62 55.80
CA GLN A 221 32.01 -0.42 54.95
C GLN A 221 30.99 -1.01 53.96
N SER A 222 29.72 -1.15 54.36
CA SER A 222 28.64 -1.60 53.47
C SER A 222 28.29 -0.57 52.40
N VAL A 223 28.25 0.71 52.77
CA VAL A 223 28.06 1.83 51.83
C VAL A 223 29.23 1.88 50.83
N LEU A 224 30.47 1.78 51.31
CA LEU A 224 31.66 1.81 50.46
C LEU A 224 31.73 0.60 49.49
N ALA A 225 31.35 -0.59 49.96
CA ALA A 225 31.24 -1.77 49.09
C ALA A 225 30.06 -1.68 48.10
N SER A 226 29.01 -0.92 48.41
CA SER A 226 27.90 -0.66 47.48
C SER A 226 28.32 0.32 46.38
N GLU A 227 29.16 1.32 46.70
CA GLU A 227 29.68 2.30 45.75
C GLU A 227 30.50 1.64 44.64
N GLU A 228 31.41 0.72 44.98
CA GLU A 228 32.22 -0.01 44.01
C GLU A 228 31.36 -0.85 43.05
N ARG A 229 30.31 -1.50 43.56
CA ARG A 229 29.37 -2.27 42.73
C ARG A 229 28.54 -1.37 41.81
N VAL A 230 28.08 -0.22 42.31
CA VAL A 230 27.35 0.77 41.50
C VAL A 230 28.26 1.34 40.41
N SER A 231 29.52 1.64 40.73
CA SER A 231 30.50 2.13 39.76
C SER A 231 30.79 1.09 38.66
N SER A 232 30.91 -0.19 39.04
CA SER A 232 31.04 -1.29 38.08
C SER A 232 29.80 -1.41 37.18
N LEU A 233 28.59 -1.30 37.75
CA LEU A 233 27.35 -1.36 36.97
C LEU A 233 27.25 -0.20 35.96
N MET A 234 27.64 1.02 36.36
CA MET A 234 27.69 2.19 35.48
C MET A 234 28.65 1.95 34.31
N ALA A 235 29.83 1.36 34.56
CA ALA A 235 30.77 1.02 33.49
C ALA A 235 30.20 0.00 32.48
N HIS A 236 29.45 -1.01 32.95
CA HIS A 236 28.78 -1.95 32.05
C HIS A 236 27.64 -1.30 31.25
N LEU A 237 26.93 -0.32 31.83
CA LEU A 237 25.93 0.45 31.10
C LEU A 237 26.56 1.30 30.02
N ASP A 238 27.71 1.94 30.29
CA ASP A 238 28.46 2.70 29.28
C ASP A 238 28.93 1.81 28.13
N GLU A 239 29.42 0.60 28.42
CA GLU A 239 29.80 -0.38 27.39
C GLU A 239 28.59 -0.85 26.56
N ALA A 240 27.46 -1.09 27.22
CA ALA A 240 26.21 -1.45 26.53
C ALA A 240 25.72 -0.32 25.62
N ILE A 241 25.84 0.95 26.05
CA ILE A 241 25.51 2.12 25.23
C ILE A 241 26.39 2.18 23.98
N LEU A 242 27.70 1.94 24.13
CA LEU A 242 28.63 1.93 22.98
C LEU A 242 28.32 0.82 21.97
N GLU A 243 27.98 -0.38 22.42
CA GLU A 243 27.58 -1.46 21.50
C GLU A 243 26.22 -1.16 20.83
N VAL A 244 25.29 -0.48 21.50
CA VAL A 244 24.04 -0.01 20.88
C VAL A 244 24.31 1.03 19.80
N GLU A 245 25.16 2.03 20.05
CA GLU A 245 25.54 3.03 19.04
C GLU A 245 26.18 2.38 17.81
N LYS A 246 27.00 1.34 18.00
CA LYS A 246 27.61 0.60 16.90
C LYS A 246 26.57 -0.14 16.05
N VAL A 247 25.55 -0.72 16.68
CA VAL A 247 24.43 -1.35 15.97
C VAL A 247 23.58 -0.31 15.24
N GLU A 248 23.34 0.86 15.84
CA GLU A 248 22.64 1.97 15.18
C GLU A 248 23.38 2.43 13.92
N ASN A 249 24.70 2.64 14.02
CA ASN A 249 25.53 3.01 12.87
C ASN A 249 25.51 1.95 11.75
N GLN A 250 25.49 0.66 12.10
CA GLN A 250 25.33 -0.41 11.12
C GLN A 250 23.94 -0.37 10.48
N LEU A 251 22.89 -0.14 11.26
CA LEU A 251 21.53 -0.04 10.75
C LEU A 251 21.36 1.13 9.80
N ASP A 252 21.97 2.28 10.11
CA ASP A 252 21.99 3.46 9.24
C ASP A 252 22.67 3.16 7.91
N SER A 253 23.81 2.45 7.93
CA SER A 253 24.50 2.04 6.70
C SER A 253 23.63 1.14 5.81
N TYR A 254 22.86 0.22 6.41
CA TYR A 254 21.92 -0.62 5.67
C TYR A 254 20.73 0.18 5.15
N ASN A 255 20.23 1.14 5.91
CA ASN A 255 19.15 2.00 5.50
C ASN A 255 19.54 2.86 4.29
N ASP A 256 20.77 3.38 4.27
CA ASP A 256 21.32 4.13 3.13
C ASP A 256 21.38 3.28 1.86
N ILE A 257 21.86 2.03 1.97
CA ILE A 257 21.88 1.09 0.85
C ILE A 257 20.45 0.81 0.36
N ILE A 258 19.50 0.59 1.27
CA ILE A 258 18.09 0.34 0.91
C ILE A 258 17.46 1.57 0.24
N CYS A 259 17.76 2.77 0.71
CA CYS A 259 17.34 4.01 0.07
C CYS A 259 17.90 4.12 -1.35
N HIS A 260 19.20 3.84 -1.54
CA HIS A 260 19.81 3.86 -2.87
C HIS A 260 19.20 2.82 -3.82
N VAL A 261 18.98 1.59 -3.34
CA VAL A 261 18.33 0.53 -4.11
C VAL A 261 16.90 0.91 -4.47
N ARG A 262 16.14 1.51 -3.54
CA ARG A 262 14.77 1.98 -3.80
C ARG A 262 14.75 3.03 -4.92
N THR A 263 15.58 4.06 -4.83
CA THR A 263 15.67 5.10 -5.86
C THR A 263 16.10 4.54 -7.22
N THR A 264 17.00 3.55 -7.21
CA THR A 264 17.42 2.88 -8.45
C THR A 264 16.29 2.04 -9.05
N MET A 265 15.53 1.33 -8.22
CA MET A 265 14.38 0.53 -8.64
C MET A 265 13.26 1.39 -9.21
N GLU A 266 12.97 2.54 -8.60
CA GLU A 266 11.98 3.51 -9.06
C GLU A 266 12.34 4.05 -10.46
N LYS A 267 13.59 4.50 -10.66
CA LYS A 267 14.06 4.93 -11.99
C LYS A 267 14.02 3.80 -13.02
N MET A 268 14.30 2.57 -12.61
CA MET A 268 14.23 1.40 -13.50
C MET A 268 12.78 1.08 -13.86
N GLU A 269 11.85 1.20 -12.92
CA GLU A 269 10.41 1.01 -13.16
C GLU A 269 9.90 2.05 -14.17
N GLU A 270 10.20 3.34 -13.98
CA GLU A 270 9.88 4.39 -14.95
C GLU A 270 10.41 4.05 -16.34
N LYS A 271 11.69 3.66 -16.44
CA LYS A 271 12.30 3.25 -17.70
C LYS A 271 11.59 2.03 -18.30
N ASN A 272 11.22 1.04 -17.48
CA ASN A 272 10.52 -0.15 -17.95
C ASN A 272 9.12 0.19 -18.48
N THR A 273 8.39 1.08 -17.82
CA THR A 273 7.09 1.56 -18.33
C THR A 273 7.24 2.26 -19.68
N LEU A 274 8.30 3.07 -19.86
CA LEU A 274 8.58 3.72 -21.15
C LEU A 274 8.90 2.70 -22.24
N ILE A 275 9.66 1.64 -21.92
CA ILE A 275 9.96 0.54 -22.83
C ILE A 275 8.68 -0.20 -23.21
N ASP A 276 7.80 -0.51 -22.25
CA ASP A 276 6.53 -1.19 -22.50
C ASP A 276 5.60 -0.34 -23.38
N ILE A 277 5.53 0.96 -23.14
CA ILE A 277 4.77 1.90 -23.98
C ILE A 277 5.35 1.94 -25.39
N ALA A 278 6.68 2.05 -25.53
CA ALA A 278 7.35 2.05 -26.82
C ALA A 278 7.12 0.74 -27.59
N ASN A 279 7.24 -0.41 -26.93
CA ASN A 279 6.97 -1.72 -27.51
C ASN A 279 5.52 -1.85 -27.96
N ARG A 280 4.56 -1.42 -27.15
CA ARG A 280 3.13 -1.42 -27.51
C ARG A 280 2.85 -0.51 -28.70
N ASN A 281 3.49 0.65 -28.76
CA ASN A 281 3.35 1.57 -29.90
C ASN A 281 3.97 0.97 -31.17
N ASN A 282 5.14 0.34 -31.06
CA ASN A 282 5.80 -0.35 -32.17
C ASN A 282 4.96 -1.52 -32.70
N GLN A 283 4.33 -2.31 -31.83
CA GLN A 283 3.42 -3.38 -32.23
C GLN A 283 2.20 -2.85 -32.98
N LYS A 284 1.59 -1.76 -32.49
CA LYS A 284 0.46 -1.12 -33.18
C LYS A 284 0.88 -0.54 -34.53
N LEU A 285 2.04 0.11 -34.57
CA LEU A 285 2.58 0.66 -35.81
C LEU A 285 2.86 -0.45 -36.83
N LEU A 286 3.44 -1.56 -36.38
CA LEU A 286 3.69 -2.73 -37.23
C LEU A 286 2.38 -3.29 -37.79
N ALA A 287 1.35 -3.46 -36.97
CA ALA A 287 0.04 -3.93 -37.42
C ALA A 287 -0.61 -2.99 -38.45
N GLU A 288 -0.49 -1.67 -38.27
CA GLU A 288 -0.97 -0.69 -39.26
C GLU A 288 -0.16 -0.75 -40.56
N LEU A 289 1.16 -0.93 -40.48
CA LEU A 289 2.01 -1.09 -41.67
C LEU A 289 1.68 -2.39 -42.43
N GLU A 290 1.46 -3.50 -41.72
CA GLU A 290 1.03 -4.78 -42.33
C GLU A 290 -0.32 -4.62 -43.03
N LYS A 291 -1.28 -3.92 -42.42
CA LYS A 291 -2.57 -3.61 -43.04
C LYS A 291 -2.39 -2.82 -44.33
N VAL A 292 -1.56 -1.78 -44.33
CA VAL A 292 -1.26 -0.98 -45.53
C VAL A 292 -0.61 -1.83 -46.62
N ILE A 293 0.30 -2.75 -46.26
CA ILE A 293 0.93 -3.66 -47.22
C ILE A 293 -0.12 -4.53 -47.90
N VAL A 294 -1.02 -5.16 -47.12
CA VAL A 294 -2.08 -6.02 -47.65
C VAL A 294 -3.08 -5.24 -48.52
N GLU A 295 -3.46 -4.03 -48.11
CA GLU A 295 -4.38 -3.18 -48.87
C GLU A 295 -3.78 -2.68 -50.19
N LEU A 296 -2.45 -2.50 -50.25
CA LEU A 296 -1.70 -2.09 -51.44
C LEU A 296 -1.09 -3.25 -52.23
N GLU A 297 -1.41 -4.49 -51.88
CA GLU A 297 -0.91 -5.66 -52.57
C GLU A 297 -1.76 -5.97 -53.80
N LEU A 298 -1.10 -6.10 -54.95
CA LEU A 298 -1.71 -6.56 -56.18
C LEU A 298 -0.94 -7.78 -56.67
N ASP A 299 -1.61 -8.94 -56.72
CA ASP A 299 -0.99 -10.20 -57.15
C ASP A 299 -0.33 -10.06 -58.53
N SER A 300 0.83 -10.68 -58.69
CA SER A 300 1.66 -10.64 -59.91
C SER A 300 0.88 -11.07 -61.16
N LYS A 301 -0.06 -12.02 -61.00
CA LYS A 301 -0.97 -12.45 -62.09
C LYS A 301 -1.76 -11.27 -62.66
N HIS A 302 -2.40 -10.49 -61.78
CA HIS A 302 -3.16 -9.30 -62.19
C HIS A 302 -2.24 -8.23 -62.79
N GLN A 303 -1.00 -8.08 -62.30
CA GLN A 303 -0.03 -7.14 -62.86
C GLN A 303 0.28 -7.45 -64.32
N VAL A 304 0.51 -8.72 -64.65
CA VAL A 304 0.77 -9.16 -66.04
C VAL A 304 -0.45 -8.94 -66.91
N SER A 305 -1.64 -9.35 -66.44
CA SER A 305 -2.90 -9.15 -67.18
C SER A 305 -3.25 -7.67 -67.42
N LEU A 306 -2.76 -6.73 -66.60
CA LEU A 306 -2.95 -5.29 -66.81
C LEU A 306 -2.00 -4.69 -67.84
N VAL A 307 -0.81 -5.27 -68.01
CA VAL A 307 0.20 -4.78 -68.96
C VAL A 307 -0.02 -5.36 -70.35
N ASP A 308 -0.32 -6.65 -70.44
CA ASP A 308 -0.46 -7.38 -71.70
C ASP A 308 -1.82 -8.11 -71.74
N ALA A 309 -2.91 -7.35 -71.64
CA ALA A 309 -4.26 -7.90 -71.65
C ALA A 309 -4.62 -8.51 -73.03
N ASP A 310 -4.85 -9.82 -73.09
CA ASP A 310 -5.49 -10.44 -74.24
C ASP A 310 -7.01 -10.25 -74.18
N LEU A 311 -7.53 -9.34 -74.99
CA LEU A 311 -8.96 -9.04 -75.08
C LEU A 311 -9.67 -9.83 -76.19
N THR A 312 -8.97 -10.73 -76.89
CA THR A 312 -9.52 -11.48 -78.02
C THR A 312 -10.07 -12.85 -77.61
N THR A 313 -9.50 -13.45 -76.56
CA THR A 313 -9.97 -14.74 -76.02
C THR A 313 -10.96 -14.53 -74.87
N PRO A 314 -11.97 -15.41 -74.72
CA PRO A 314 -12.94 -15.31 -73.62
C PRO A 314 -12.29 -15.49 -72.24
N GLN A 315 -11.21 -16.27 -72.16
CA GLN A 315 -10.41 -16.45 -70.94
C GLN A 315 -9.59 -15.19 -70.61
N GLY A 316 -8.90 -14.62 -71.60
CA GLY A 316 -8.14 -13.38 -71.42
C GLY A 316 -9.02 -12.18 -71.05
N LEU A 317 -10.24 -12.11 -71.61
CA LEU A 317 -11.22 -11.09 -71.22
C LEU A 317 -11.64 -11.22 -69.75
N LYS A 318 -11.86 -12.45 -69.26
CA LYS A 318 -12.23 -12.69 -67.87
C LYS A 318 -11.09 -12.28 -66.93
N GLU A 319 -9.86 -12.66 -67.25
CA GLU A 319 -8.65 -12.28 -66.49
C GLU A 319 -8.42 -10.76 -66.49
N ALA A 320 -8.64 -10.09 -67.62
CA ALA A 320 -8.55 -8.63 -67.72
C ALA A 320 -9.62 -7.92 -66.86
N ILE A 321 -10.85 -8.45 -66.80
CA ILE A 321 -11.91 -7.92 -65.94
C ILE A 321 -11.56 -8.12 -64.46
N GLU A 322 -11.08 -9.30 -64.07
CA GLU A 322 -10.66 -9.59 -62.71
C GLU A 322 -9.48 -8.70 -62.28
N ALA A 323 -8.48 -8.53 -63.15
CA ALA A 323 -7.34 -7.66 -62.92
C ALA A 323 -7.73 -6.18 -62.83
N GLY A 324 -8.65 -5.71 -63.69
CA GLY A 324 -9.21 -4.36 -63.62
C GLY A 324 -9.99 -4.09 -62.34
N LYS A 325 -10.79 -5.05 -61.88
CA LYS A 325 -11.50 -4.98 -60.58
C LYS A 325 -10.52 -4.99 -59.40
N ALA A 326 -9.47 -5.81 -59.46
CA ALA A 326 -8.44 -5.84 -58.44
C ALA A 326 -7.68 -4.50 -58.36
N LEU A 327 -7.29 -3.93 -59.50
CA LEU A 327 -6.67 -2.60 -59.55
C LEU A 327 -7.59 -1.51 -58.99
N GLN A 328 -8.88 -1.53 -59.36
CA GLN A 328 -9.86 -0.57 -58.84
C GLN A 328 -10.01 -0.65 -57.32
N ARG A 329 -10.06 -1.87 -56.75
CA ARG A 329 -10.11 -2.05 -55.28
C ARG A 329 -8.90 -1.44 -54.60
N VAL A 330 -7.70 -1.74 -55.10
CA VAL A 330 -6.45 -1.27 -54.48
C VAL A 330 -6.27 0.25 -54.64
N MET A 331 -6.70 0.84 -55.76
CA MET A 331 -6.67 2.30 -55.94
C MET A 331 -7.67 3.05 -55.05
N ASN A 332 -8.78 2.41 -54.69
CA ASN A 332 -9.82 2.97 -53.83
C ASN A 332 -9.62 2.64 -52.34
N ALA A 333 -8.52 1.97 -51.97
CA ALA A 333 -8.23 1.67 -50.57
C ALA A 333 -8.10 2.96 -49.74
N GLU A 334 -8.89 3.07 -48.68
CA GLU A 334 -8.91 4.23 -47.78
C GLU A 334 -7.75 4.18 -46.80
N ILE A 335 -6.58 4.62 -47.26
CA ILE A 335 -5.38 4.69 -46.43
C ILE A 335 -5.33 6.01 -45.68
N HIS A 336 -4.99 5.94 -44.39
CA HIS A 336 -4.86 7.12 -43.53
C HIS A 336 -3.93 8.18 -44.16
N PRO A 337 -4.30 9.48 -44.18
CA PRO A 337 -3.54 10.53 -44.88
C PRO A 337 -2.06 10.62 -44.54
N ALA A 338 -1.69 10.37 -43.28
CA ALA A 338 -0.29 10.35 -42.84
C ALA A 338 0.52 9.18 -43.46
N LEU A 339 -0.11 8.02 -43.67
CA LEU A 339 0.54 6.85 -44.27
C LEU A 339 0.70 7.02 -45.79
N VAL A 340 -0.16 7.83 -46.43
CA VAL A 340 -0.03 8.20 -47.85
C VAL A 340 1.23 9.03 -48.11
N GLN A 341 1.77 9.72 -47.11
CA GLN A 341 3.01 10.49 -47.24
C GLN A 341 4.27 9.61 -47.28
N LEU A 342 4.18 8.33 -46.90
CA LEU A 342 5.30 7.41 -46.97
C LEU A 342 5.76 7.22 -48.43
N SER A 343 7.07 7.34 -48.68
CA SER A 343 7.64 7.24 -50.01
C SER A 343 7.28 5.93 -50.72
N ALA A 344 7.25 4.81 -50.00
CA ALA A 344 6.86 3.51 -50.53
C ALA A 344 5.40 3.48 -51.00
N VAL A 345 4.48 4.06 -50.23
CA VAL A 345 3.05 4.15 -50.61
C VAL A 345 2.87 5.06 -51.83
N GLN A 346 3.59 6.18 -51.89
CA GLN A 346 3.58 7.07 -53.05
C GLN A 346 4.12 6.38 -54.30
N GLU A 347 5.20 5.62 -54.19
CA GLU A 347 5.76 4.86 -55.31
C GLU A 347 4.77 3.80 -55.81
N GLN A 348 4.14 3.06 -54.89
CA GLN A 348 3.17 2.03 -55.23
C GLN A 348 1.92 2.63 -55.90
N LYS A 349 1.40 3.76 -55.40
CA LYS A 349 0.30 4.50 -56.06
C LYS A 349 0.67 4.95 -57.47
N LYS A 350 1.89 5.47 -57.67
CA LYS A 350 2.39 5.81 -59.02
C LYS A 350 2.46 4.59 -59.94
N ARG A 351 2.79 3.40 -59.42
CA ARG A 351 2.77 2.15 -60.20
C ARG A 351 1.35 1.79 -60.62
N PHE A 352 0.36 1.91 -59.73
CA PHE A 352 -1.05 1.70 -60.09
C PHE A 352 -1.53 2.67 -61.16
N ASP A 353 -1.16 3.95 -61.07
CA ASP A 353 -1.51 4.94 -62.10
C ASP A 353 -0.91 4.60 -63.48
N LYS A 354 0.33 4.07 -63.49
CA LYS A 354 0.97 3.58 -64.72
C LYS A 354 0.21 2.38 -65.30
N TRP A 355 -0.15 1.39 -64.48
CA TRP A 355 -0.93 0.23 -64.94
C TRP A 355 -2.31 0.62 -65.42
N LYS A 356 -3.00 1.52 -64.70
CA LYS A 356 -4.29 2.08 -65.12
C LYS A 356 -4.19 2.74 -66.49
N SER A 357 -3.17 3.56 -66.71
CA SER A 357 -2.95 4.26 -67.98
C SER A 357 -2.71 3.28 -69.13
N LYS A 358 -1.83 2.28 -68.93
CA LYS A 358 -1.56 1.24 -69.93
C LYS A 358 -2.80 0.40 -70.25
N PHE A 359 -3.49 -0.08 -69.21
CA PHE A 359 -4.69 -0.90 -69.35
C PHE A 359 -5.81 -0.14 -70.09
N SER A 360 -6.01 1.13 -69.74
CA SER A 360 -6.98 2.01 -70.43
C SER A 360 -6.64 2.21 -71.92
N GLN A 361 -5.34 2.37 -72.26
CA GLN A 361 -4.89 2.46 -73.65
C GLN A 361 -5.16 1.17 -74.43
N ILE A 362 -4.92 0.00 -73.82
CA ILE A 362 -5.16 -1.31 -74.44
C ILE A 362 -6.66 -1.49 -74.73
N ILE A 363 -7.51 -1.21 -73.75
CA ILE A 363 -8.97 -1.27 -73.93
C ILE A 363 -9.42 -0.29 -75.00
N SER A 364 -8.94 0.96 -74.97
CA SER A 364 -9.31 1.98 -75.95
C SER A 364 -8.92 1.57 -77.37
N ARG A 365 -7.71 1.01 -77.56
CA ARG A 365 -7.25 0.50 -78.85
C ARG A 365 -8.11 -0.67 -79.33
N HIS A 366 -8.43 -1.60 -78.43
CA HIS A 366 -9.28 -2.75 -78.76
C HIS A 366 -10.70 -2.32 -79.16
N LEU A 367 -11.32 -1.43 -78.39
CA LEU A 367 -12.65 -0.87 -78.71
C LEU A 367 -12.62 -0.09 -80.03
N ASN A 368 -11.62 0.76 -80.26
CA ASN A 368 -11.48 1.47 -81.53
C ASN A 368 -11.36 0.52 -82.72
N ASN A 369 -10.54 -0.53 -82.61
CA ASN A 369 -10.41 -1.54 -83.66
C ASN A 369 -11.74 -2.27 -83.89
N LEU A 370 -12.45 -2.63 -82.83
CA LEU A 370 -13.76 -3.29 -82.91
C LEU A 370 -14.80 -2.39 -83.59
N PHE A 371 -14.84 -1.10 -83.23
CA PHE A 371 -15.71 -0.13 -83.89
C PHE A 371 -15.36 0.08 -85.36
N ILE A 372 -14.07 0.17 -85.71
CA ILE A 372 -13.63 0.28 -87.11
C ILE A 372 -14.05 -0.97 -87.90
N HIS A 373 -13.84 -2.16 -87.35
CA HIS A 373 -14.29 -3.41 -87.99
C HIS A 373 -15.81 -3.47 -88.14
N LEU A 374 -16.58 -3.02 -87.14
CA LEU A 374 -18.03 -2.96 -87.20
C LEU A 374 -18.50 -1.97 -88.28
N VAL A 375 -17.91 -0.78 -88.34
CA VAL A 375 -18.22 0.23 -89.36
C VAL A 375 -17.89 -0.28 -90.76
N ILE A 376 -16.72 -0.90 -90.95
CA ILE A 376 -16.34 -1.51 -92.24
C ILE A 376 -17.32 -2.62 -92.63
N ALA A 377 -17.67 -3.51 -91.70
CA ALA A 377 -18.65 -4.57 -91.95
C ALA A 377 -20.02 -3.99 -92.32
N LEU A 378 -20.47 -2.93 -91.64
CA LEU A 378 -21.74 -2.27 -91.90
C LEU A 378 -21.74 -1.58 -93.28
N VAL A 379 -20.63 -0.93 -93.66
CA VAL A 379 -20.44 -0.36 -95.01
C VAL A 379 -20.45 -1.47 -96.06
N HIS A 380 -19.80 -2.61 -95.81
CA HIS A 380 -19.78 -3.74 -96.75
C HIS A 380 -21.17 -4.36 -96.95
N VAL A 381 -21.94 -4.48 -95.88
CA VAL A 381 -23.35 -4.93 -95.92
C VAL A 381 -24.21 -3.92 -96.68
N LEU A 382 -24.07 -2.61 -96.40
CA LEU A 382 -24.79 -1.57 -97.12
C LEU A 382 -24.46 -1.58 -98.62
N VAL A 383 -23.18 -1.68 -98.99
CA VAL A 383 -22.76 -1.79 -100.40
C VAL A 383 -23.31 -3.05 -101.06
N SER A 384 -23.33 -4.19 -100.36
CA SER A 384 -23.88 -5.46 -100.89
C SER A 384 -25.42 -5.48 -100.99
N VAL A 385 -26.11 -4.55 -100.33
CA VAL A 385 -27.57 -4.40 -100.41
C VAL A 385 -27.98 -3.37 -101.47
N PHE A 386 -27.09 -2.44 -101.82
CA PHE A 386 -27.33 -1.37 -102.81
C PHE A 386 -26.74 -1.64 -104.20
N VAL A 387 -25.85 -2.64 -104.35
CA VAL A 387 -25.43 -3.23 -105.64
C VAL A 387 -26.22 -4.52 -105.85
#